data_AF-A0A6M2A0Y3-F1
#
_entry.id   AF-A0A6M2A0Y3-F1
#
_cell.length_a   1.000
_cell.length_b   1.000
_cell.length_c   1.000
_cell.angle_alpha   90.00
_cell.angle_beta   90.00
_cell.angle_gamma   90.00
#
_symmetry.space_group_name_H-M   'P 1'
#
loop_
_entity.id
_entity.type
_entity.pdbx_description
1 polymer ?
#
loop_
_entity_poly.entity_id
_entity_poly.type
_entity_poly.pdbx_seq_one_letter_code
_entity_poly.pdbx_strand_id
1 'polypeptide(L)'
;MKAYNRLKNHIQLGYNRIRYPFSMPEEVGLDLGLDITNALNFESFLEFLSSGSCLPQNLEKYMRREEVERFFAHPFRTDHFQDKTLFSYYFKQGWVEFELKFDCENRLRRMWLHLPGEEDLEIKLPKNS
;
A
#
# COMPACT_ATOMS: atom_id res chain seq x y z
N MET A 1 -6.01 27.21 -12.15
CA MET A 1 -5.29 26.45 -11.10
C MET A 1 -5.40 24.92 -11.25
N LYS A 2 -6.58 24.32 -11.48
CA LYS A 2 -6.73 22.84 -11.61
C LYS A 2 -5.95 22.19 -12.77
N ALA A 3 -5.75 22.88 -13.88
CA ALA A 3 -5.04 22.34 -15.05
C ALA A 3 -3.50 22.29 -14.86
N TYR A 4 -2.94 23.21 -14.07
CA TYR A 4 -1.49 23.31 -13.84
C TYR A 4 -0.97 22.16 -12.95
N ASN A 5 -1.76 21.75 -11.96
CA ASN A 5 -1.44 20.61 -11.10
C ASN A 5 -1.53 19.27 -11.86
N ARG A 6 -2.46 19.14 -12.83
CA ARG A 6 -2.54 17.94 -13.68
C ARG A 6 -1.33 17.79 -14.60
N LEU A 7 -0.82 18.87 -15.18
CA LEU A 7 0.35 18.83 -16.06
C LEU A 7 1.67 18.55 -15.32
N LYS A 8 1.84 19.09 -14.10
CA LYS A 8 3.02 18.76 -13.26
C LYS A 8 3.06 17.28 -12.88
N ASN A 9 1.90 16.68 -12.57
CA ASN A 9 1.82 15.25 -12.25
C ASN A 9 2.27 14.38 -13.44
N HIS A 10 1.86 14.67 -14.68
CA HIS A 10 2.26 13.87 -15.84
C HIS A 10 3.75 13.93 -16.20
N ILE A 11 4.41 15.08 -16.00
CA ILE A 11 5.85 15.23 -16.27
C ILE A 11 6.68 14.56 -15.15
N GLN A 12 6.25 14.66 -13.89
CA GLN A 12 6.89 13.97 -12.76
C GLN A 12 6.74 12.44 -12.85
N LEU A 13 5.58 11.95 -13.31
CA LEU A 13 5.29 10.52 -13.52
C LEU A 13 6.23 9.88 -14.56
N GLY A 14 6.60 10.61 -15.62
CA GLY A 14 7.50 10.09 -16.67
C GLY A 14 8.92 9.79 -16.20
N TYR A 15 9.49 10.62 -15.32
CA TYR A 15 10.82 10.41 -14.75
C TYR A 15 10.84 9.34 -13.65
N ASN A 16 9.77 9.26 -12.84
CA ASN A 16 9.68 8.28 -11.76
C ASN A 16 9.60 6.83 -12.29
N ARG A 17 9.00 6.59 -13.46
CA ARG A 17 8.94 5.24 -14.07
C ARG A 17 10.29 4.68 -14.49
N ILE A 18 11.32 5.51 -14.69
CA ILE A 18 12.69 5.01 -14.92
C ILE A 18 13.27 4.42 -13.62
N ARG A 19 12.98 5.06 -12.48
CA ARG A 19 13.46 4.62 -11.16
C ARG A 19 12.63 3.46 -10.61
N TYR A 20 11.34 3.46 -10.92
CA TYR A 20 10.31 2.55 -10.41
C TYR A 20 9.46 2.01 -11.57
N PRO A 21 9.99 1.04 -12.32
CA PRO A 21 9.34 0.55 -13.55
C PRO A 21 8.07 -0.27 -13.29
N PHE A 22 7.86 -0.77 -12.07
CA PHE A 22 6.73 -1.66 -11.73
C PHE A 22 5.77 -0.98 -10.75
N SER A 23 6.20 -0.71 -9.52
CA SER A 23 5.41 0.00 -8.51
C SER A 23 6.16 1.22 -7.99
N MET A 24 5.42 2.29 -7.66
CA MET A 24 5.94 3.51 -7.03
C MET A 24 5.50 3.61 -5.57
N PRO A 25 6.32 4.17 -4.66
CA PRO A 25 5.91 4.44 -3.28
C PRO A 25 4.58 5.19 -3.18
N GLU A 26 4.36 6.15 -4.08
CA GLU A 26 3.12 6.94 -4.14
C GLU A 26 1.89 6.10 -4.50
N GLU A 27 2.03 5.04 -5.31
CA GLU A 27 0.93 4.12 -5.62
C GLU A 27 0.52 3.32 -4.39
N VAL A 28 1.52 2.81 -3.64
CA VAL A 28 1.26 2.14 -2.36
C VAL A 28 0.62 3.11 -1.36
N GLY A 29 1.12 4.35 -1.30
CA GLY A 29 0.56 5.39 -0.46
C GLY A 29 -0.92 5.65 -0.78
N LEU A 30 -1.26 5.82 -2.06
CA LEU A 30 -2.64 6.02 -2.50
C LEU A 30 -3.56 4.86 -2.08
N ASP A 31 -3.11 3.62 -2.28
CA ASP A 31 -3.89 2.43 -1.95
C ASP A 31 -4.15 2.32 -0.43
N LEU A 32 -3.21 2.79 0.40
CA LEU A 32 -3.35 2.86 1.86
C LEU A 32 -4.04 4.13 2.37
N GLY A 33 -4.28 5.13 1.52
CA GLY A 33 -4.80 6.45 1.92
C GLY A 33 -3.76 7.32 2.65
N LEU A 34 -2.48 7.14 2.33
CA LEU A 34 -1.37 7.87 2.92
C LEU A 34 -0.89 8.95 1.95
N ASP A 35 -0.68 10.16 2.48
CA ASP A 35 -0.10 11.26 1.72
C ASP A 35 1.42 11.12 1.64
N ILE A 36 1.89 10.15 0.85
CA ILE A 36 3.31 9.98 0.56
C ILE A 36 3.68 11.00 -0.52
N THR A 37 4.06 12.19 -0.07
CA THR A 37 4.59 13.25 -0.94
C THR A 37 6.11 13.29 -0.85
N ASN A 38 6.72 13.56 -2.00
CA ASN A 38 8.16 13.51 -2.28
C ASN A 38 8.67 12.10 -2.56
N ALA A 39 9.46 11.99 -3.63
CA ALA A 39 10.10 10.79 -4.14
C ALA A 39 11.06 10.17 -3.12
N LEU A 40 10.51 9.59 -2.05
CA LEU A 40 11.24 8.75 -1.11
C LEU A 40 12.00 7.71 -1.93
N ASN A 41 13.28 7.58 -1.64
CA ASN A 41 13.99 6.42 -2.13
C ASN A 41 13.39 5.17 -1.47
N PHE A 42 13.69 3.99 -2.04
CA PHE A 42 13.07 2.75 -1.58
C PHE A 42 13.33 2.47 -0.09
N GLU A 43 14.53 2.74 0.41
CA GLU A 43 14.91 2.52 1.81
C GLU A 43 14.12 3.41 2.76
N SER A 44 14.06 4.72 2.50
CA SER A 44 13.26 5.66 3.30
C SER A 44 11.75 5.34 3.25
N PHE A 45 11.28 4.77 2.14
CA PHE A 45 9.91 4.28 2.04
C PHE A 45 9.68 3.04 2.91
N LEU A 46 10.62 2.08 2.94
CA LEU A 46 10.52 0.93 3.83
C LEU A 46 10.57 1.34 5.31
N GLU A 47 11.48 2.24 5.68
CA GLU A 47 11.57 2.81 7.03
C GLU A 47 10.25 3.50 7.43
N PHE A 48 9.64 4.25 6.50
CA PHE A 48 8.34 4.88 6.74
C PHE A 48 7.26 3.83 7.03
N LEU A 49 7.16 2.78 6.23
CA LEU A 49 6.19 1.70 6.42
C LEU A 49 6.42 0.92 7.73
N SER A 50 7.69 0.65 8.07
CA SER A 50 8.06 -0.16 9.25
C SER A 50 8.05 0.62 10.56
N SER A 51 8.07 1.96 10.51
CA SER A 51 8.06 2.83 11.71
C SER A 51 6.82 2.69 12.61
N GLY A 52 5.79 1.95 12.18
CA GLY A 52 4.51 1.82 12.87
C GLY A 52 3.67 3.11 12.87
N SER A 53 4.17 4.19 12.27
CA SER A 53 3.46 5.47 12.09
C SER A 53 2.56 5.47 10.85
N CYS A 54 2.74 4.49 9.98
CA CYS A 54 1.90 4.22 8.83
C CYS A 54 0.55 3.65 9.27
N LEU A 55 -0.40 4.52 9.59
CA LEU A 55 -1.80 4.15 9.85
C LEU A 55 -2.60 4.33 8.56
N PRO A 56 -3.10 3.24 7.94
CA PRO A 56 -3.94 3.34 6.76
C PRO A 56 -5.17 4.20 7.06
N GLN A 57 -5.49 5.14 6.17
CA GLN A 57 -6.67 6.00 6.30
C GLN A 57 -7.87 5.43 5.55
N ASN A 58 -7.62 4.62 4.53
CA ASN A 58 -8.67 3.99 3.72
C ASN A 58 -9.19 2.69 4.33
N LEU A 59 -8.48 2.11 5.30
CA LEU A 59 -8.76 0.77 5.81
C LEU A 59 -9.15 0.83 7.27
N GLU A 60 -10.20 0.11 7.63
CA GLU A 60 -10.67 0.02 9.00
C GLU A 60 -10.92 -1.42 9.40
N LYS A 61 -10.79 -1.70 10.70
CA LYS A 61 -11.14 -3.00 11.24
C LYS A 61 -12.62 -3.28 11.00
N TYR A 62 -12.90 -4.49 10.55
CA TYR A 62 -14.21 -5.04 10.19
C TYR A 62 -14.81 -4.54 8.87
N MET A 63 -14.05 -3.79 8.07
CA MET A 63 -14.44 -3.44 6.71
C MET A 63 -14.62 -4.72 5.86
N ARG A 64 -15.59 -4.73 4.94
CA ARG A 64 -15.84 -5.91 4.11
C ARG A 64 -14.71 -6.11 3.12
N ARG A 65 -14.36 -7.37 2.83
CA ARG A 65 -13.32 -7.74 1.85
C ARG A 65 -13.46 -6.97 0.54
N GLU A 66 -14.65 -6.96 -0.05
CA GLU A 66 -14.89 -6.25 -1.32
C GLU A 66 -14.64 -4.75 -1.25
N GLU A 67 -14.89 -4.11 -0.11
CA GLU A 67 -14.63 -2.68 0.07
C GLU A 67 -13.13 -2.43 0.22
N VAL A 68 -12.47 -3.28 1.01
CA VAL A 68 -11.02 -3.22 1.22
C VAL A 68 -10.25 -3.40 -0.08
N GLU A 69 -10.57 -4.46 -0.83
CA GLU A 69 -9.84 -4.79 -2.06
C GLU A 69 -9.99 -3.71 -3.14
N ARG A 70 -11.04 -2.88 -3.10
CA ARG A 70 -11.20 -1.74 -4.03
C ARG A 70 -10.22 -0.61 -3.78
N PHE A 71 -9.64 -0.51 -2.58
CA PHE A 71 -8.61 0.50 -2.30
C PHE A 71 -7.26 0.11 -2.90
N PHE A 72 -6.99 -1.19 -3.06
CA PHE A 72 -5.75 -1.69 -3.65
C PHE A 72 -5.85 -1.73 -5.18
N ALA A 73 -5.78 -0.56 -5.81
CA ALA A 73 -5.95 -0.42 -7.26
C ALA A 73 -4.66 -0.62 -8.06
N HIS A 74 -3.49 -0.53 -7.41
CA HIS A 74 -2.19 -0.55 -8.06
C HIS A 74 -1.23 -1.68 -7.63
N PRO A 75 -1.68 -2.84 -7.09
CA PRO A 75 -0.77 -3.93 -6.80
C PRO A 75 -0.21 -4.49 -8.12
N PHE A 76 1.04 -4.91 -8.11
CA PHE A 76 1.59 -5.67 -9.23
C PHE A 76 0.94 -7.06 -9.31
N ARG A 77 0.67 -7.66 -8.15
CA ARG A 77 -0.01 -8.96 -8.04
C ARG A 77 -0.97 -8.97 -6.86
N THR A 78 -2.10 -9.62 -7.05
CA THR A 78 -3.07 -9.92 -5.98
C THR A 78 -3.32 -11.42 -5.96
N ASP A 79 -3.18 -12.04 -4.79
CA ASP A 79 -3.52 -13.44 -4.57
C ASP A 79 -4.64 -13.57 -3.53
N HIS A 80 -5.68 -14.32 -3.87
CA HIS A 80 -6.82 -14.58 -3.00
C HIS A 80 -6.71 -15.97 -2.39
N PHE A 81 -6.74 -16.01 -1.06
CA PHE A 81 -6.90 -17.23 -0.27
C PHE A 81 -8.23 -17.17 0.48
N GLN A 82 -8.59 -18.29 1.11
CA GLN A 82 -9.89 -18.43 1.79
C GLN A 82 -10.11 -17.32 2.83
N ASP A 83 -9.16 -17.12 3.74
CA ASP A 83 -9.23 -16.19 4.86
C ASP A 83 -8.32 -14.97 4.72
N LYS A 84 -7.62 -14.82 3.59
CA LYS A 84 -6.70 -13.71 3.35
C LYS A 84 -6.58 -13.27 1.90
N THR A 85 -6.15 -12.02 1.70
CA THR A 85 -5.76 -11.47 0.39
C THR A 85 -4.35 -10.89 0.52
N LEU A 86 -3.48 -11.23 -0.43
CA LEU A 86 -2.11 -10.73 -0.50
C LEU A 86 -1.99 -9.73 -1.64
N PHE A 87 -1.42 -8.55 -1.36
CA PHE A 87 -1.12 -7.53 -2.36
C PHE A 87 0.38 -7.32 -2.45
N SER A 88 0.97 -7.63 -3.60
CA SER A 88 2.41 -7.52 -3.83
C SER A 88 2.73 -6.33 -4.72
N TYR A 89 3.69 -5.53 -4.29
CA TYR A 89 4.27 -4.41 -5.03
C TYR A 89 5.75 -4.68 -5.27
N TYR A 90 6.18 -4.55 -6.52
CA TYR A 90 7.57 -4.79 -6.89
C TYR A 90 8.29 -3.49 -7.20
N PHE A 91 9.51 -3.40 -6.71
CA PHE A 91 10.42 -2.29 -6.93
C PHE A 91 11.71 -2.85 -7.53
N LYS A 92 12.51 -2.00 -8.16
CA LYS A 92 13.81 -2.45 -8.70
C LYS A 92 14.73 -2.99 -7.60
N GLN A 93 14.60 -2.45 -6.39
CA GLN A 93 15.44 -2.75 -5.23
C GLN A 93 14.88 -3.88 -4.33
N GLY A 94 13.63 -4.32 -4.54
CA GLY A 94 12.98 -5.26 -3.65
C GLY A 94 11.47 -5.34 -3.88
N TRP A 95 10.73 -5.76 -2.87
CA TRP A 95 9.28 -5.88 -2.92
C TRP A 95 8.67 -5.47 -1.58
N VAL A 96 7.37 -5.20 -1.59
CA VAL A 96 6.55 -4.98 -0.39
C VAL A 96 5.27 -5.77 -0.57
N GLU A 97 4.88 -6.53 0.46
CA GLU A 97 3.60 -7.23 0.45
C GLU A 97 2.75 -6.86 1.65
N PHE A 98 1.46 -6.70 1.38
CA PHE A 98 0.44 -6.53 2.40
C PHE A 98 -0.46 -7.77 2.44
N GLU A 99 -0.43 -8.48 3.57
CA GLU A 99 -1.34 -9.59 3.83
C GLU A 99 -2.51 -9.10 4.68
N LEU A 100 -3.71 -9.16 4.13
CA LEU A 100 -4.94 -8.80 4.83
C LEU A 100 -5.67 -10.06 5.24
N LYS A 101 -5.90 -10.23 6.55
CA LYS A 101 -6.67 -11.36 7.09
C LYS A 101 -8.10 -10.97 7.38
N PHE A 102 -9.01 -11.82 6.95
CA PHE A 102 -10.45 -11.67 7.11
C PHE A 102 -10.99 -12.76 8.06
N ASP A 103 -12.15 -12.51 8.66
CA ASP A 103 -12.88 -13.53 9.41
C ASP A 103 -13.79 -14.37 8.48
N CYS A 104 -14.55 -15.29 9.08
CA CYS A 104 -15.53 -16.11 8.37
C CYS A 104 -16.70 -15.32 7.75
N GLU A 105 -16.88 -14.06 8.13
CA GLU A 105 -17.87 -13.14 7.55
C GLU A 105 -17.23 -12.23 6.49
N ASN A 106 -16.01 -12.53 6.04
CA ASN A 106 -15.23 -11.73 5.10
C ASN A 106 -14.98 -10.28 5.57
N ARG A 107 -14.79 -10.06 6.87
CA ARG A 107 -14.47 -8.74 7.43
C ARG A 107 -13.02 -8.67 7.86
N LEU A 108 -12.37 -7.55 7.55
CA LEU A 108 -10.96 -7.30 7.83
C LEU A 108 -10.68 -7.37 9.33
N ARG A 109 -9.68 -8.17 9.73
CA ARG A 109 -9.29 -8.33 11.14
C ARG A 109 -7.89 -7.85 11.42
N ARG A 110 -6.95 -8.13 10.51
CA ARG A 110 -5.52 -7.82 10.65
C ARG A 110 -4.92 -7.50 9.30
N MET A 111 -3.83 -6.74 9.33
CA MET A 111 -3.04 -6.40 8.17
C MET A 111 -1.57 -6.56 8.56
N TRP A 112 -0.82 -7.28 7.73
CA TRP A 112 0.61 -7.52 7.91
C TRP A 112 1.38 -6.92 6.76
N LEU A 113 2.58 -6.44 7.06
CA LEU A 113 3.57 -5.95 6.13
C LEU A 113 4.72 -6.95 6.10
N HIS A 114 5.02 -7.44 4.91
CA HIS A 114 6.17 -8.30 4.66
C HIS A 114 7.19 -7.52 3.84
N LEU A 115 8.43 -7.50 4.33
CA LEU A 115 9.58 -6.84 3.69
C LEU A 115 10.73 -7.84 3.50
N PRO A 116 11.59 -7.67 2.48
CA PRO A 116 12.69 -8.58 2.23
C PRO A 116 13.71 -8.57 3.36
N GLY A 117 13.89 -9.70 4.05
CA GLY A 117 14.93 -9.86 5.08
C GLY A 117 14.60 -9.27 6.45
N GLU A 118 13.37 -8.79 6.65
CA GLU A 118 12.85 -8.27 7.93
C GLU A 118 11.80 -9.23 8.51
N GLU A 119 11.50 -9.06 9.79
CA GLU A 119 10.35 -9.74 10.42
C GLU A 119 9.02 -9.14 9.96
N ASP A 120 7.98 -9.97 9.95
CA ASP A 120 6.62 -9.54 9.60
C ASP A 120 6.08 -8.53 10.62
N LEU A 121 5.59 -7.39 10.11
CA LEU A 121 5.10 -6.30 10.95
C LEU A 121 3.57 -6.22 10.86
N GLU A 122 2.89 -6.29 12.01
CA GLU A 122 1.43 -6.04 12.06
C GLU A 122 1.17 -4.53 11.96
N ILE A 123 0.47 -4.12 10.90
CA ILE A 123 -0.01 -2.75 10.75
C ILE A 123 -1.32 -2.59 11.52
N LYS A 124 -1.34 -1.60 12.41
CA LYS A 124 -2.53 -1.30 13.21
C LYS A 124 -3.61 -0.70 12.34
N LEU A 125 -4.77 -1.34 12.34
CA LEU A 125 -5.97 -0.83 11.70
C LEU A 125 -6.78 0.04 12.69
N PRO A 126 -7.28 1.21 12.26
CA PRO A 126 -8.22 1.99 13.06
C PRO A 126 -9.49 1.19 13.35
N LYS A 127 -10.14 1.46 14.49
CA LYS A 127 -11.43 0.88 14.83
C LYS A 127 -12.53 1.73 14.22
N ASN A 128 -13.53 1.07 13.62
CA ASN A 128 -14.79 1.70 13.24
C ASN A 128 -15.37 2.41 14.49
N SER A 129 -15.62 3.72 14.39
CA SER A 129 -16.18 4.54 15.48
C SER A 129 -17.70 4.36 15.58
#